data_AF-A0A8D2PAR6-F1
#
_entry.id   AF-A0A8D2PAR6-F1
#
_cell.length_a   1.000
_cell.length_b   1.000
_cell.length_c   1.000
_cell.angle_alpha   90.00
_cell.angle_beta   90.00
_cell.angle_gamma   90.00
#
_symmetry.space_group_name_H-M   'P 1'
#
loop_
_entity.id
_entity.type
_entity.pdbx_description
1 polymer ?
#
loop_
_entity_poly.entity_id
_entity_poly.type
_entity_poly.pdbx_seq_one_letter_code
_entity_poly.pdbx_strand_id
1 'polypeptide(L)'
;MPLHLSALDIGLSTKCVVIPKEMGMCQKIGYSEMRLPNLMGHTSMAEVIQKSTTWQHLAHTDCHPHVRTFLCSLFAPICLDTFIHPCRSMCVAVRDSCAPVLLCHGHSWPASLDCDRFPGDEDTCLAPLTKDYKYLHKGSSEMAEGRVAISRVPGDQGDTRDTVPRPSVIFAAGCAVVVEEGNYHPTQLWVVLYTQQHTMLELL
;
A
#
# COMPACT_ATOMS: atom_id res chain seq x y z
N MET A 1 14.70 28.81 16.77
CA MET A 1 16.16 28.66 16.58
C MET A 1 16.58 27.32 17.16
N PRO A 2 17.38 26.49 16.47
CA PRO A 2 17.73 26.52 15.05
C PRO A 2 16.95 25.45 14.23
N LEU A 3 17.10 25.48 12.91
CA LEU A 3 16.72 24.36 12.03
C LEU A 3 17.77 23.26 12.17
N HIS A 4 17.35 21.99 12.34
CA HIS A 4 18.28 20.86 12.23
C HIS A 4 18.43 20.43 10.77
N LEU A 5 19.06 21.28 9.96
CA LEU A 5 19.54 20.90 8.63
C LEU A 5 20.61 19.81 8.81
N SER A 6 20.30 18.59 8.35
CA SER A 6 21.28 17.52 8.21
C SER A 6 22.37 17.96 7.23
N ALA A 7 23.62 18.07 7.70
CA ALA A 7 24.75 18.57 6.91
C ALA A 7 25.29 17.54 5.87
N LEU A 8 24.39 16.78 5.23
CA LEU A 8 24.67 15.73 4.25
C LEU A 8 24.15 16.07 2.85
N ASP A 9 23.12 16.92 2.74
CA ASP A 9 22.43 17.21 1.49
C ASP A 9 23.19 18.17 0.54
N ILE A 10 24.33 18.72 0.98
CA ILE A 10 25.14 19.71 0.24
C ILE A 10 25.87 19.07 -0.98
N GLY A 11 25.95 17.73 -1.07
CA GLY A 11 26.72 17.02 -2.09
C GLY A 11 25.93 16.15 -3.09
N LEU A 12 24.64 15.87 -2.86
CA LEU A 12 23.87 14.93 -3.69
C LEU A 12 23.16 15.66 -4.84
N SER A 13 23.92 15.93 -5.91
CA SER A 13 23.39 16.47 -7.17
C SER A 13 22.24 15.60 -7.71
N THR A 14 21.06 16.20 -7.79
CA THR A 14 19.87 15.56 -8.38
C THR A 14 20.11 15.31 -9.86
N LYS A 15 19.80 14.10 -10.33
CA LYS A 15 19.92 13.70 -11.73
C LYS A 15 18.65 13.00 -12.20
N CYS A 16 18.16 13.36 -13.39
CA CYS A 16 17.08 12.61 -14.03
C CYS A 16 17.65 11.46 -14.86
N VAL A 17 16.97 10.33 -14.83
CA VAL A 17 17.38 9.08 -15.48
C VAL A 17 16.14 8.35 -16.02
N VAL A 18 16.30 7.70 -17.18
CA VAL A 18 15.23 6.90 -17.80
C VAL A 18 14.89 5.71 -16.91
N ILE A 19 13.58 5.43 -16.72
CA ILE A 19 13.09 4.28 -15.96
C ILE A 19 13.40 3.00 -16.76
N PRO A 20 14.30 2.13 -16.27
CA PRO A 20 14.80 0.98 -17.02
C PRO A 20 13.73 -0.12 -17.11
N LYS A 21 13.76 -0.94 -18.16
CA LYS A 21 12.74 -1.98 -18.41
C LYS A 21 12.72 -3.05 -17.31
N GLU A 22 13.88 -3.24 -16.70
CA GLU A 22 14.18 -4.11 -15.57
C GLU A 22 13.41 -3.68 -14.32
N MET A 23 13.06 -2.40 -14.18
CA MET A 23 12.19 -1.85 -13.14
C MET A 23 10.70 -2.06 -13.50
N GLY A 24 10.31 -3.32 -13.75
CA GLY A 24 9.04 -3.68 -14.38
C GLY A 24 7.79 -3.10 -13.70
N MET A 25 7.81 -2.96 -12.37
CA MET A 25 6.74 -2.33 -11.58
C MET A 25 6.35 -0.94 -12.10
N CYS A 26 7.33 -0.12 -12.51
CA CYS A 26 7.16 1.29 -12.87
C CYS A 26 7.14 1.54 -14.38
N GLN A 27 6.91 0.51 -15.19
CA GLN A 27 6.70 0.66 -16.62
C GLN A 27 5.26 1.10 -16.95
N LYS A 28 5.13 2.02 -17.91
CA LYS A 28 3.85 2.59 -18.41
C LYS A 28 3.03 3.39 -17.38
N ILE A 29 3.68 4.06 -16.41
CA ILE A 29 3.02 4.83 -15.34
C ILE A 29 2.71 6.31 -15.69
N GLY A 30 2.73 6.67 -16.98
CA GLY A 30 2.45 8.03 -17.49
C GLY A 30 3.69 8.91 -17.73
N TYR A 31 4.87 8.50 -17.26
CA TYR A 31 6.16 9.16 -17.51
C TYR A 31 7.29 8.13 -17.70
N SER A 32 8.42 8.58 -18.26
CA SER A 32 9.56 7.73 -18.63
C SER A 32 10.87 8.04 -17.90
N GLU A 33 10.94 9.16 -17.17
CA GLU A 33 12.13 9.60 -16.44
C GLU A 33 11.83 9.88 -14.97
N MET A 34 12.73 9.43 -14.11
CA MET A 34 12.67 9.60 -12.66
C MET A 34 13.90 10.37 -12.17
N ARG A 35 13.79 11.06 -11.03
CA ARG A 35 14.94 11.68 -10.36
C ARG A 35 15.61 10.73 -9.36
N LEU A 36 16.94 10.79 -9.31
CA LEU A 36 17.79 10.22 -8.26
C LEU A 36 18.46 11.36 -7.45
N PRO A 37 18.59 11.23 -6.11
CA PRO A 37 18.08 10.15 -5.26
C PRO A 37 16.55 10.04 -5.29
N ASN A 38 15.98 8.89 -4.93
CA ASN A 38 14.52 8.72 -4.84
C ASN A 38 14.00 8.99 -3.41
N LEU A 39 12.66 8.93 -3.19
CA LEU A 39 12.07 9.16 -1.85
C LEU A 39 12.31 8.01 -0.85
N MET A 40 12.85 6.88 -1.31
CA MET A 40 13.36 5.80 -0.44
C MET A 40 14.84 6.00 -0.06
N GLY A 41 15.48 7.08 -0.52
CA GLY A 41 16.90 7.40 -0.26
C GLY A 41 17.90 6.70 -1.20
N HIS A 42 17.44 5.88 -2.15
CA HIS A 42 18.32 5.15 -3.07
C HIS A 42 19.02 6.12 -4.03
N THR A 43 20.32 5.92 -4.27
CA THR A 43 21.19 6.85 -5.02
C THR A 43 21.66 6.30 -6.38
N SER A 44 21.47 5.00 -6.61
CA SER A 44 21.89 4.29 -7.82
C SER A 44 20.77 3.46 -8.45
N MET A 45 20.79 3.28 -9.77
CA MET A 45 19.76 2.48 -10.44
C MET A 45 19.83 0.99 -10.12
N ALA A 46 21.02 0.45 -9.82
CA ALA A 46 21.16 -0.94 -9.37
C ALA A 46 20.43 -1.18 -8.04
N GLU A 47 20.59 -0.26 -7.09
CA GLU A 47 19.88 -0.27 -5.81
C GLU A 47 18.36 -0.07 -6.00
N VAL A 48 17.94 0.91 -6.82
CA VAL A 48 16.51 1.13 -7.14
C VAL A 48 15.86 -0.13 -7.72
N ILE A 49 16.49 -0.77 -8.71
CA ILE A 49 16.00 -2.02 -9.30
C ILE A 49 15.89 -3.09 -8.21
N GLN A 50 17.01 -3.44 -7.55
CA GLN A 50 17.09 -4.50 -6.54
C GLN A 50 16.04 -4.34 -5.43
N LYS A 51 15.84 -3.11 -4.94
CA LYS A 51 14.88 -2.80 -3.87
C LYS A 51 13.44 -2.74 -4.39
N SER A 52 13.22 -2.32 -5.64
CA SER A 52 11.86 -2.29 -6.22
C SER A 52 11.31 -3.68 -6.53
N THR A 53 12.17 -4.66 -6.85
CA THR A 53 11.76 -6.04 -7.12
C THR A 53 11.01 -6.67 -5.94
N THR A 54 11.33 -6.31 -4.68
CA THR A 54 10.59 -6.83 -3.51
C THR A 54 9.13 -6.37 -3.47
N TRP A 55 8.79 -5.29 -4.17
CA TRP A 55 7.43 -4.75 -4.29
C TRP A 55 6.69 -5.22 -5.53
N GLN A 56 7.40 -5.86 -6.48
CA GLN A 56 6.84 -6.25 -7.78
C GLN A 56 5.68 -7.24 -7.66
N HIS A 57 5.70 -8.16 -6.69
CA HIS A 57 4.59 -9.07 -6.44
C HIS A 57 3.32 -8.32 -6.01
N LEU A 58 3.39 -7.53 -4.94
CA LEU A 58 2.26 -6.73 -4.46
C LEU A 58 1.72 -5.80 -5.57
N ALA A 59 2.61 -5.15 -6.30
CA ALA A 59 2.29 -4.27 -7.41
C ALA A 59 1.67 -4.98 -8.64
N HIS A 60 1.71 -6.31 -8.72
CA HIS A 60 1.02 -7.13 -9.72
C HIS A 60 -0.21 -7.87 -9.17
N THR A 61 -0.48 -7.79 -7.86
CA THR A 61 -1.77 -8.28 -7.31
C THR A 61 -2.94 -7.35 -7.60
N ASP A 62 -2.64 -6.11 -8.04
CA ASP A 62 -3.60 -5.01 -8.29
C ASP A 62 -4.62 -4.81 -7.15
N CYS A 63 -4.19 -5.10 -5.91
CA CYS A 63 -4.95 -4.99 -4.66
C CYS A 63 -5.58 -3.62 -4.40
N HIS A 64 -5.08 -2.56 -5.05
CA HIS A 64 -5.75 -1.27 -5.13
C HIS A 64 -5.43 -0.63 -6.51
N PRO A 65 -6.38 0.06 -7.19
CA PRO A 65 -6.15 0.68 -8.50
C PRO A 65 -4.98 1.67 -8.57
N HIS A 66 -4.47 2.13 -7.42
CA HIS A 66 -3.34 3.05 -7.32
C HIS A 66 -2.10 2.46 -6.64
N VAL A 67 -2.05 1.15 -6.36
CA VAL A 67 -0.88 0.50 -5.71
C VAL A 67 0.42 0.75 -6.48
N ARG A 68 0.38 0.59 -7.81
CA ARG A 68 1.52 0.84 -8.70
C ARG A 68 1.94 2.31 -8.70
N THR A 69 0.99 3.23 -8.81
CA THR A 69 1.24 4.68 -8.80
C THR A 69 1.82 5.16 -7.47
N PHE A 70 1.29 4.68 -6.35
CA PHE A 70 1.80 4.97 -5.01
C PHE A 70 3.24 4.49 -4.85
N LEU A 71 3.52 3.21 -5.12
CA LEU A 71 4.88 2.65 -4.99
C LEU A 71 5.87 3.35 -5.93
N CYS A 72 5.49 3.63 -7.17
CA CYS A 72 6.35 4.32 -8.12
C CYS A 72 6.56 5.81 -7.82
N SER A 73 5.63 6.48 -7.14
CA SER A 73 5.87 7.85 -6.65
C SER A 73 7.04 7.92 -5.66
N LEU A 74 7.30 6.82 -4.94
CA LEU A 74 8.39 6.72 -3.96
C LEU A 74 9.68 6.16 -4.58
N PHE A 75 9.56 5.08 -5.36
CA PHE A 75 10.69 4.38 -5.96
C PHE A 75 11.25 5.04 -7.23
N ALA A 76 10.38 5.66 -8.03
CA ALA A 76 10.68 6.31 -9.29
C ALA A 76 9.99 7.69 -9.38
N PRO A 77 10.23 8.62 -8.42
CA PRO A 77 9.60 9.94 -8.43
C PRO A 77 9.91 10.68 -9.73
N ILE A 78 8.91 11.33 -10.30
CA ILE A 78 9.02 12.09 -11.55
C ILE A 78 10.21 13.07 -11.56
N CYS A 79 10.83 13.25 -12.73
CA CYS A 79 11.86 14.26 -12.95
C CYS A 79 11.30 15.69 -12.75
N LEU A 80 11.46 16.23 -11.54
CA LEU A 80 11.14 17.61 -11.15
C LEU A 80 12.15 18.08 -10.10
N ASP A 81 12.46 19.38 -10.08
CA ASP A 81 13.35 19.99 -9.08
C ASP A 81 12.79 19.81 -7.65
N THR A 82 11.49 20.04 -7.50
CA THR A 82 10.75 19.81 -6.25
C THR A 82 10.28 18.37 -6.12
N PHE A 83 10.23 17.88 -4.89
CA PHE A 83 9.69 16.56 -4.59
C PHE A 83 8.20 16.61 -4.27
N ILE A 84 7.42 15.75 -4.93
CA ILE A 84 5.99 15.57 -4.69
C ILE A 84 5.81 14.19 -4.05
N HIS A 85 5.42 14.17 -2.78
CA HIS A 85 5.07 12.94 -2.06
C HIS A 85 3.65 12.48 -2.44
N PRO A 86 3.31 11.18 -2.31
CA PRO A 86 1.91 10.75 -2.32
C PRO A 86 1.15 11.41 -1.16
N CYS A 87 -0.13 11.75 -1.37
CA CYS A 87 -0.98 12.26 -0.30
C CYS A 87 -1.30 11.15 0.73
N ARG A 88 -1.53 11.54 2.00
CA ARG A 88 -1.89 10.60 3.08
C ARG A 88 -3.13 9.77 2.75
N SER A 89 -4.15 10.36 2.12
CA SER A 89 -5.36 9.64 1.68
C SER A 89 -5.04 8.49 0.71
N MET A 90 -4.17 8.72 -0.28
CA MET A 90 -3.75 7.70 -1.23
C MET A 90 -2.92 6.60 -0.56
N CYS A 91 -2.06 6.95 0.42
CA CYS A 91 -1.37 5.96 1.23
C CYS A 91 -2.35 5.08 2.01
N VAL A 92 -3.30 5.68 2.73
CA VAL A 92 -4.28 4.95 3.55
C VAL A 92 -5.14 4.03 2.68
N ALA A 93 -5.69 4.51 1.56
CA ALA A 93 -6.50 3.68 0.66
C ALA A 93 -5.72 2.49 0.06
N VAL A 94 -4.44 2.69 -0.32
CA VAL A 94 -3.57 1.59 -0.78
C VAL A 94 -3.24 0.65 0.37
N ARG A 95 -2.85 1.17 1.54
CA ARG A 95 -2.51 0.39 2.74
C ARG A 95 -3.66 -0.52 3.14
N ASP A 96 -4.87 0.02 3.30
CA ASP A 96 -6.00 -0.72 3.85
C ASP A 96 -6.45 -1.84 2.90
N SER A 97 -6.28 -1.64 1.59
CA SER A 97 -6.57 -2.64 0.56
C SER A 97 -5.45 -3.69 0.38
N CYS A 98 -4.18 -3.30 0.55
CA CYS A 98 -3.01 -4.12 0.19
C CYS A 98 -2.24 -4.69 1.39
N ALA A 99 -2.40 -4.17 2.61
CA ALA A 99 -1.79 -4.72 3.82
C ALA A 99 -2.30 -6.15 4.15
N PRO A 100 -3.59 -6.50 3.95
CA PRO A 100 -4.02 -7.91 4.05
C PRO A 100 -3.28 -8.82 3.06
N VAL A 101 -3.04 -8.35 1.83
CA VAL A 101 -2.29 -9.12 0.80
C VAL A 101 -0.82 -9.31 1.22
N LEU A 102 -0.16 -8.33 1.83
CA LEU A 102 1.17 -8.53 2.42
C LEU A 102 1.13 -9.55 3.57
N LEU A 103 0.11 -9.47 4.43
CA LEU A 103 -0.02 -10.34 5.60
C LEU A 103 -0.27 -11.81 5.21
N CYS A 104 -0.98 -12.07 4.10
CA CYS A 104 -1.07 -13.39 3.47
C CYS A 104 0.30 -14.00 3.11
N HIS A 105 1.32 -13.18 2.87
CA HIS A 105 2.68 -13.61 2.52
C HIS A 105 3.65 -13.50 3.71
N GLY A 106 3.14 -13.34 4.94
CA GLY A 106 3.96 -13.23 6.15
C GLY A 106 4.67 -11.88 6.29
N HIS A 107 4.14 -10.81 5.70
CA HIS A 107 4.74 -9.48 5.74
C HIS A 107 3.77 -8.44 6.31
N SER A 108 4.23 -7.61 7.24
CA SER A 108 3.47 -6.44 7.69
C SER A 108 3.60 -5.28 6.70
N TRP A 109 2.67 -4.31 6.75
CA TRP A 109 2.93 -3.00 6.13
C TRP A 109 4.13 -2.34 6.84
N PRO A 110 5.19 -1.93 6.13
CA PRO A 110 6.43 -1.50 6.77
C PRO A 110 6.38 -0.03 7.20
N ALA A 111 7.07 0.30 8.30
CA ALA A 111 7.16 1.67 8.82
C ALA A 111 7.81 2.67 7.82
N SER A 112 8.55 2.19 6.81
CA SER A 112 9.02 3.04 5.71
C SER A 112 7.90 3.59 4.83
N LEU A 113 6.72 2.95 4.82
CA LEU A 113 5.51 3.37 4.12
C LEU A 113 4.39 3.78 5.08
N ASP A 114 4.70 4.06 6.34
CA ASP A 114 3.71 4.58 7.30
C ASP A 114 3.09 5.89 6.80
N CYS A 115 1.75 5.96 6.83
CA CYS A 115 1.00 7.01 6.15
C CYS A 115 1.07 8.37 6.86
N ASP A 116 1.35 8.39 8.17
CA ASP A 116 1.53 9.64 8.91
C ASP A 116 2.83 10.36 8.51
N ARG A 117 3.74 9.68 7.78
CA ARG A 117 4.94 10.27 7.16
C ARG A 117 4.63 11.04 5.87
N PHE A 118 3.39 11.01 5.38
CA PHE A 118 2.97 11.70 4.16
C PHE A 118 2.14 12.96 4.45
N PRO A 119 2.21 13.98 3.58
CA PRO A 119 1.45 15.22 3.72
C PRO A 119 -0.07 15.00 3.66
N GLY A 120 -0.83 15.96 4.20
CA GLY A 120 -2.29 15.97 4.09
C GLY A 120 -2.78 16.27 2.67
N ASP A 121 -4.08 16.14 2.43
CA ASP A 121 -4.68 16.46 1.13
C ASP A 121 -4.80 17.99 0.89
N GLU A 122 -4.56 18.78 1.94
CA GLU A 122 -4.44 20.24 1.94
C GLU A 122 -3.09 20.77 1.42
N ASP A 123 -2.07 19.91 1.38
CA ASP A 123 -0.70 20.23 0.93
C ASP A 123 -0.50 19.90 -0.56
N THR A 124 0.65 20.31 -1.13
CA THR A 124 1.03 19.92 -2.51
C THR A 124 1.55 18.47 -2.54
N CYS A 125 0.65 17.53 -2.87
CA CYS A 125 0.94 16.10 -2.94
C CYS A 125 0.29 15.41 -4.16
N LEU A 126 0.73 14.19 -4.45
CA LEU A 126 0.18 13.37 -5.53
C LEU A 126 -1.07 12.62 -5.03
N ALA A 127 -2.24 13.12 -5.44
CA ALA A 127 -3.54 12.50 -5.24
C ALA A 127 -3.96 11.68 -6.49
N PRO A 128 -4.94 10.76 -6.36
CA PRO A 128 -5.61 10.13 -7.50
C PRO A 128 -6.25 11.15 -8.44
N LEU A 129 -6.09 10.97 -9.75
CA LEU A 129 -6.66 11.85 -10.79
C LEU A 129 -8.10 11.50 -11.19
N THR A 130 -8.75 10.56 -10.49
CA THR A 130 -10.17 10.22 -10.68
C THR A 130 -11.05 11.33 -10.10
N LYS A 131 -12.07 11.76 -10.85
CA LYS A 131 -12.83 13.00 -10.56
C LYS A 131 -13.80 12.86 -9.38
N ASP A 132 -13.90 11.66 -8.81
CA ASP A 132 -14.98 11.22 -7.94
C ASP A 132 -14.62 11.26 -6.44
N TYR A 133 -13.33 11.42 -6.11
CA TYR A 133 -12.85 11.61 -4.72
C TYR A 133 -13.57 12.76 -3.99
N LYS A 134 -13.90 13.85 -4.71
CA LYS A 134 -14.65 14.99 -4.15
C LYS A 134 -16.13 14.73 -3.84
N TYR A 135 -16.67 13.58 -4.24
CA TYR A 135 -18.07 13.19 -3.97
C TYR A 135 -18.17 12.00 -3.01
N LEU A 136 -17.22 11.07 -3.04
CA LEU A 136 -17.23 9.85 -2.21
C LEU A 136 -17.25 10.11 -0.70
N HIS A 137 -16.62 11.19 -0.21
CA HIS A 137 -16.69 11.57 1.21
C HIS A 137 -18.03 12.19 1.65
N LYS A 138 -19.05 12.29 0.77
CA LYS A 138 -20.40 12.75 1.14
C LYS A 138 -21.53 11.79 0.76
N GLY A 139 -21.29 10.50 0.98
CA GLY A 139 -22.34 9.52 1.27
C GLY A 139 -22.96 8.84 0.05
N SER A 140 -22.37 7.71 -0.35
CA SER A 140 -23.04 6.68 -1.14
C SER A 140 -22.51 5.30 -0.77
N SER A 141 -23.38 4.43 -0.24
CA SER A 141 -23.09 3.02 -0.03
C SER A 141 -23.37 2.23 -1.31
N GLU A 142 -22.51 2.37 -2.33
CA GLU A 142 -22.63 1.62 -3.58
C GLU A 142 -21.27 1.10 -4.05
N MET A 143 -21.25 -0.16 -4.50
CA MET A 143 -20.03 -0.95 -4.69
C MET A 143 -19.43 -0.73 -6.08
N ALA A 144 -18.17 -0.29 -6.14
CA ALA A 144 -17.35 -0.48 -7.33
C ALA A 144 -16.95 -1.97 -7.42
N GLU A 145 -17.19 -2.61 -8.57
CA GLU A 145 -17.04 -4.07 -8.73
C GLU A 145 -15.56 -4.50 -8.86
N GLY A 146 -14.85 -4.50 -7.74
CA GLY A 146 -13.49 -4.99 -7.55
C GLY A 146 -13.37 -5.77 -6.25
N ARG A 147 -14.21 -6.81 -6.09
CA ARG A 147 -14.56 -7.36 -4.77
C ARG A 147 -13.44 -8.15 -4.08
N VAL A 148 -12.74 -7.49 -3.16
CA VAL A 148 -12.37 -8.14 -1.90
C VAL A 148 -13.66 -8.37 -1.11
N ALA A 149 -14.15 -9.61 -1.11
CA ALA A 149 -15.45 -9.94 -0.51
C ALA A 149 -15.31 -10.26 0.99
N ILE A 150 -15.88 -9.42 1.86
CA ILE A 150 -16.14 -9.79 3.26
C ILE A 150 -17.40 -10.68 3.28
N SER A 151 -17.20 -11.98 3.13
CA SER A 151 -18.28 -12.96 3.10
C SER A 151 -18.89 -13.17 4.49
N ARG A 152 -20.06 -12.57 4.73
CA ARG A 152 -20.92 -12.97 5.86
C ARG A 152 -21.45 -14.39 5.61
N VAL A 153 -21.20 -15.31 6.53
CA VAL A 153 -21.67 -16.70 6.46
C VAL A 153 -23.20 -16.74 6.61
N PRO A 154 -23.94 -17.44 5.73
CA PRO A 154 -25.38 -17.65 5.90
C PRO A 154 -25.70 -18.65 7.02
N GLY A 155 -26.65 -18.31 7.89
CA GLY A 155 -27.09 -19.11 9.05
C GLY A 155 -26.85 -18.39 10.39
N ASP A 156 -27.81 -18.28 11.31
CA ASP A 156 -29.21 -18.73 11.29
C ASP A 156 -30.09 -17.71 12.07
N GLN A 157 -31.42 -17.82 11.95
CA GLN A 157 -32.41 -16.87 12.50
C GLN A 157 -32.60 -17.08 14.03
N GLY A 158 -31.62 -16.72 14.86
CA GLY A 158 -31.64 -17.02 16.31
C GLY A 158 -31.13 -15.91 17.26
N ASP A 159 -32.05 -15.37 18.06
CA ASP A 159 -31.96 -14.51 19.28
C ASP A 159 -31.03 -13.26 19.29
N THR A 160 -31.49 -12.23 20.00
CA THR A 160 -30.76 -10.99 20.28
C THR A 160 -30.28 -10.97 21.71
N ARG A 161 -29.03 -11.41 21.93
CA ARG A 161 -28.14 -11.06 23.05
C ARG A 161 -26.69 -11.38 22.67
N ASP A 162 -25.76 -10.77 23.40
CA ASP A 162 -24.30 -10.97 23.30
C ASP A 162 -23.67 -10.73 21.92
N THR A 163 -23.62 -9.46 21.52
CA THR A 163 -22.93 -8.99 20.31
C THR A 163 -21.41 -8.94 20.50
N VAL A 164 -20.77 -10.11 20.53
CA VAL A 164 -19.32 -10.20 20.26
C VAL A 164 -19.08 -9.80 18.80
N PRO A 165 -18.12 -8.90 18.48
CA PRO A 165 -17.76 -8.59 17.10
C PRO A 165 -17.34 -9.86 16.37
N ARG A 166 -18.09 -10.25 15.32
CA ARG A 166 -17.72 -11.43 14.53
C ARG A 166 -16.52 -11.07 13.63
N PRO A 167 -15.46 -11.90 13.56
CA PRO A 167 -14.29 -11.59 12.76
C PRO A 167 -14.62 -11.38 11.28
N SER A 168 -14.03 -10.36 10.66
CA SER A 168 -14.12 -10.14 9.22
C SER A 168 -13.08 -11.00 8.51
N VAL A 169 -13.54 -11.88 7.63
CA VAL A 169 -12.65 -12.70 6.77
C VAL A 169 -12.40 -11.96 5.46
N ILE A 170 -11.16 -11.54 5.25
CA ILE A 170 -10.69 -10.86 4.05
C ILE A 170 -10.06 -11.91 3.12
N PHE A 171 -10.73 -12.19 2.00
CA PHE A 171 -10.18 -13.02 0.93
C PHE A 171 -9.24 -12.20 0.04
N ALA A 172 -7.94 -12.45 0.15
CA ALA A 172 -6.87 -11.67 -0.44
C ALA A 172 -5.88 -12.59 -1.17
N ALA A 173 -5.83 -12.50 -2.51
CA ALA A 173 -4.92 -13.25 -3.38
C ALA A 173 -4.86 -14.77 -3.15
N GLY A 174 -5.99 -15.39 -2.79
CA GLY A 174 -6.08 -16.85 -2.53
C GLY A 174 -5.78 -17.26 -1.09
N CYS A 175 -5.66 -16.32 -0.15
CA CYS A 175 -5.57 -16.56 1.29
C CYS A 175 -6.69 -15.85 2.05
N ALA A 176 -6.96 -16.26 3.29
CA ALA A 176 -8.02 -15.73 4.14
C ALA A 176 -7.42 -15.09 5.42
N VAL A 177 -7.41 -13.77 5.47
CA VAL A 177 -6.97 -13.03 6.68
C VAL A 177 -8.18 -12.81 7.58
N VAL A 178 -8.06 -13.22 8.85
CA VAL A 178 -9.07 -12.97 9.87
C VAL A 178 -8.72 -11.67 10.60
N VAL A 179 -9.60 -10.68 10.54
CA VAL A 179 -9.45 -9.39 11.22
C VAL A 179 -10.59 -9.21 12.21
N GLU A 180 -10.26 -9.12 13.51
CA GLU A 180 -11.23 -8.76 14.55
C GLU A 180 -11.30 -7.24 14.73
N GLU A 181 -12.50 -6.69 14.53
CA GLU A 181 -12.83 -5.30 14.88
C GLU A 181 -13.02 -5.19 16.40
N GLY A 182 -11.92 -5.01 17.14
CA GLY A 182 -11.98 -4.39 18.47
C GLY A 182 -11.25 -5.09 19.61
N ASN A 183 -9.90 -5.08 19.61
CA ASN A 183 -9.20 -4.75 20.85
C ASN A 183 -7.81 -4.12 20.63
N TYR A 184 -7.33 -3.39 21.64
CA TYR A 184 -6.16 -2.51 21.56
C TYR A 184 -4.84 -3.27 21.83
N HIS A 185 -4.57 -4.35 21.08
CA HIS A 185 -3.34 -5.14 21.19
C HIS A 185 -2.90 -5.74 19.84
N PRO A 186 -1.76 -5.29 19.25
CA PRO A 186 -1.40 -5.59 17.85
C PRO A 186 -0.71 -6.95 17.63
N THR A 187 -0.92 -7.94 18.53
CA THR A 187 -0.02 -9.09 18.67
C THR A 187 -0.62 -10.47 18.35
N GLN A 188 -1.91 -10.58 17.97
CA GLN A 188 -2.51 -11.84 17.53
C GLN A 188 -3.47 -11.64 16.34
N LEU A 189 -2.89 -11.56 15.14
CA LEU A 189 -3.60 -11.71 13.86
C LEU A 189 -3.41 -13.15 13.36
N TRP A 190 -4.49 -13.94 13.37
CA TRP A 190 -4.44 -15.32 12.91
C TRP A 190 -4.64 -15.39 11.38
N VAL A 191 -3.54 -15.59 10.64
CA VAL A 191 -3.56 -15.74 9.19
C VAL A 191 -3.92 -17.19 8.83
N VAL A 192 -5.13 -17.41 8.30
CA VAL A 192 -5.57 -18.74 7.87
C VAL A 192 -5.23 -18.92 6.39
N LEU A 193 -4.03 -19.46 6.14
CA LEU A 193 -3.51 -19.73 4.80
C LEU A 193 -4.27 -20.87 4.11
N TYR A 194 -5.43 -20.54 3.53
CA TYR A 194 -6.27 -21.48 2.80
C TYR A 194 -5.76 -21.73 1.37
N THR A 195 -4.49 -22.14 1.24
CA THR A 195 -3.89 -22.49 -0.05
C THR A 195 -4.68 -23.61 -0.72
N GLN A 196 -5.00 -23.47 -2.01
CA GLN A 196 -5.91 -24.39 -2.70
C GLN A 196 -5.29 -25.78 -3.04
N GLN A 197 -4.16 -26.13 -2.43
CA GLN A 197 -3.51 -27.44 -2.52
C GLN A 197 -2.98 -27.87 -1.15
N HIS A 198 -3.29 -29.12 -0.80
CA HIS A 198 -2.76 -29.93 0.32
C HIS A 198 -1.31 -29.53 0.69
N THR A 199 -0.94 -29.24 1.95
CA THR A 199 -1.15 -30.05 3.16
C THR A 199 -1.07 -29.22 4.46
N MET A 200 -1.49 -29.82 5.58
CA MET A 200 -1.16 -29.38 6.94
C MET A 200 0.35 -29.18 7.13
N LEU A 201 0.75 -28.08 7.80
CA LEU A 201 2.05 -27.92 8.45
C LEU A 201 1.85 -27.19 9.79
N GLU A 202 2.73 -27.44 10.75
CA GLU A 202 2.47 -27.15 12.17
C GLU A 202 2.78 -25.72 12.64
N LEU A 203 2.31 -25.43 13.86
CA LEU A 203 2.59 -24.21 14.63
C LEU A 203 4.08 -24.11 15.02
N LEU A 204 4.58 -22.87 15.09
CA LEU A 204 5.72 -22.43 15.90
C LEU A 204 5.27 -21.30 16.81
#